data_AF-A0A7V9TKH8-F1
#
_entry.id   AF-A0A7V9TKH8-F1
#
_cell.length_a   1.000
_cell.length_b   1.000
_cell.length_c   1.000
_cell.angle_alpha   90.00
_cell.angle_beta   90.00
_cell.angle_gamma   90.00
#
_symmetry.space_group_name_H-M   'P 1'
#
loop_
_entity.id
_entity.type
_entity.pdbx_description
1 polymer ?
#
loop_
_entity_poly.entity_id
_entity_poly.type
_entity_poly.pdbx_seq_one_letter_code
_entity_poly.pdbx_strand_id
1 'polypeptide(L)' 'VELLTNSSLAPAIALYRSLGFVDVPLGRTEYTRADVHMVLEL' A
#
# COMPACT_ATOMS: atom_id res chain seq x y z
N VAL A 1 -10.77 -2.07 -1.37
CA VAL A 1 -9.89 -2.82 -0.43
C VAL A 1 -8.65 -1.98 -0.17
N GLU A 2 -8.16 -1.93 1.07
CA GLU A 2 -7.02 -1.09 1.45
C GLU A 2 -5.84 -1.94 1.95
N LEU A 3 -4.62 -1.47 1.67
CA LEU A 3 -3.35 -2.11 2.06
C LEU A 3 -2.40 -1.07 2.64
N LEU A 4 -2.00 -1.27 3.90
CA LEU A 4 -0.95 -0.49 4.56
C LEU A 4 0.31 -1.36 4.65
N THR A 5 1.41 -0.90 4.05
CA THR A 5 2.64 -1.67 3.95
C THR A 5 3.87 -0.80 4.14
N ASN A 6 5.05 -1.43 4.16
CA ASN A 6 6.32 -0.75 4.25
C ASN A 6 7.06 -0.75 2.89
N SER A 7 7.67 0.37 2.52
CA SER A 7 8.40 0.59 1.27
C SER A 7 9.58 -0.37 1.09
N SER A 8 10.12 -0.94 2.17
CA SER A 8 11.14 -2.00 2.10
C SER A 8 10.64 -3.30 1.49
N LEU A 9 9.33 -3.54 1.45
CA LEU A 9 8.71 -4.73 0.86
C LEU A 9 8.47 -4.56 -0.65
N ALA A 10 9.50 -4.08 -1.37
CA ALA A 10 9.42 -3.74 -2.79
C ALA A 10 8.83 -4.86 -3.68
N PRO A 11 9.15 -6.16 -3.50
CA PRO A 11 8.54 -7.22 -4.30
C PRO A 11 7.02 -7.32 -4.12
N ALA A 12 6.51 -7.14 -2.90
CA ALA A 12 5.08 -7.20 -2.62
C ALA A 12 4.35 -5.99 -3.21
N ILE A 13 4.94 -4.79 -3.10
CA ILE A 13 4.39 -3.56 -3.69
C ILE A 13 4.25 -3.72 -5.20
N ALA A 14 5.27 -4.26 -5.88
CA ALA A 14 5.22 -4.50 -7.31
C ALA A 14 4.08 -5.47 -7.70
N LEU A 15 3.90 -6.54 -6.92
CA LEU A 15 2.78 -7.47 -7.10
C LEU A 15 1.43 -6.76 -6.95
N TYR A 16 1.23 -5.98 -5.90
CA TYR A 16 -0.04 -5.28 -5.67
C TYR A 16 -0.36 -4.28 -6.79
N ARG A 17 0.63 -3.55 -7.29
CA ARG A 17 0.46 -2.68 -8.47
C ARG A 17 0.01 -3.47 -9.70
N SER A 18 0.59 -4.63 -9.94
CA SER A 18 0.20 -5.50 -11.07
C SER A 18 -1.24 -6.03 -10.96
N LEU A 19 -1.77 -6.11 -9.73
CA LEU A 19 -3.14 -6.52 -9.45
C LEU A 19 -4.14 -5.34 -9.47
N GLY A 20 -3.69 -4.14 -9.81
CA GLY A 20 -4.54 -2.95 -9.93
C GLY A 20 -4.63 -2.08 -8.68
N PHE A 21 -3.86 -2.37 -7.62
CA PHE A 21 -3.77 -1.45 -6.49
C PHE A 21 -3.02 -0.18 -6.90
N VAL A 22 -3.52 0.97 -6.46
CA VAL A 22 -2.91 2.28 -6.70
C VAL A 22 -2.40 2.89 -5.41
N ASP A 23 -1.25 3.54 -5.47
CA ASP A 23 -0.68 4.29 -4.35
C ASP A 23 -1.55 5.53 -4.06
N VAL A 24 -1.92 5.73 -2.80
CA VAL A 24 -2.66 6.90 -2.31
C VAL A 24 -1.91 7.54 -1.13
N PRO A 25 -2.19 8.81 -0.78
CA PRO A 25 -1.61 9.41 0.41
C PRO A 25 -1.88 8.57 1.67
N LEU A 26 -0.83 8.28 2.44
CA LEU A 26 -0.88 7.44 3.65
C LEU A 26 -1.84 7.95 4.73
N GLY A 27 -2.01 9.28 4.82
CA GLY A 27 -2.84 9.90 5.86
C GLY A 27 -2.35 9.57 7.26
N ARG A 28 -3.28 9.50 8.23
CA ARG A 28 -2.99 9.03 9.59
C ARG A 28 -3.23 7.53 9.65
N THR A 29 -2.23 6.80 10.14
CA THR A 29 -2.31 5.36 10.36
C THR A 29 -1.85 5.02 11.77
N GLU A 30 -2.53 4.08 12.41
CA GLU A 30 -2.10 3.51 13.70
C GLU A 30 -0.91 2.55 13.53
N TYR A 31 -0.65 2.09 12.30
CA TYR A 31 0.44 1.17 12.01
C TYR A 31 1.73 1.94 11.77
N THR A 32 2.52 2.12 12.83
CA THR A 32 3.74 2.95 12.86
C THR A 32 4.79 2.56 11.81
N ARG A 33 4.78 1.31 11.34
CA ARG A 33 5.73 0.82 10.32
C ARG A 33 5.23 1.01 8.89
N ALA A 34 3.98 1.38 8.67
CA ALA A 34 3.51 1.65 7.33
C ALA A 34 3.96 3.05 6.88
N ASP A 35 4.54 3.09 5.69
CA ASP A 35 4.89 4.31 4.97
C ASP A 35 4.29 4.31 3.54
N VAL A 36 3.58 3.24 3.16
CA VAL A 36 2.89 3.08 1.89
C VAL A 36 1.43 2.70 2.14
N HIS A 37 0.51 3.37 1.44
CA HIS A 37 -0.91 3.07 1.43
C HIS A 37 -1.36 2.83 -0.02
N MET A 38 -2.04 1.71 -0.24
CA MET A 38 -2.56 1.35 -1.54
C MET A 38 -4.04 0.98 -1.46
N VAL A 39 -4.81 1.34 -2.48
CA VAL A 39 -6.24 1.03 -2.59
C VAL A 39 -6.52 0.29 -3.89
N LEU A 40 -7.40 -0.72 -3.82
CA LEU A 40 -8.03 -1.33 -4.98
C LEU A 40 -9.52 -1.00 -4.94
N GLU A 41 -9.99 -0.23 -5.92
CA GLU A 41 -11.41 -0.03 -6.19
C GLU A 41 -11.94 -1.27 -6.92
N LEU A 42 -12.98 -1.90 -6.35
CA LEU A 42 -13.65 -3.08 -6.90
C LEU A 42 -14.98 -2.68 -7.54
#